data_AF-A0A117QLS7-F1
#
_entry.id   AF-A0A117QLS7-F1
#
_cell.length_a   1.000
_cell.length_b   1.000
_cell.length_c   1.000
_cell.angle_alpha   90.00
_cell.angle_beta   90.00
_cell.angle_gamma   90.00
#
_symmetry.space_group_name_H-M   'P 1'
#
loop_
_entity.id
_entity.type
_entity.pdbx_description
1 polymer ?
#
loop_
_entity_poly.entity_id
_entity_poly.type
_entity_poly.pdbx_seq_one_letter_code
_entity_poly.pdbx_strand_id
1 'polypeptide(L)'
;MPYARFVPSDIPVLTSTPARADHAVRAAGRALARLGRSDLGGHLVLTAGHDGPSGDPAAQERAVARAVERALRRRPPGPPVRGAPAAPAPPD
;
A
#
# COMPACT_ATOMS: atom_id res chain seq x y z
N MET A 1 9.06 15.64 -8.92
CA MET A 1 9.46 14.43 -8.16
C MET A 1 8.34 13.40 -8.24
N PRO A 2 8.64 12.11 -8.50
CA PRO A 2 7.62 11.06 -8.53
C PRO A 2 7.01 10.88 -7.15
N TYR A 3 5.68 10.85 -7.08
CA TYR A 3 4.95 10.59 -5.84
C TYR A 3 4.20 9.26 -5.93
N ALA A 4 4.33 8.44 -4.88
CA ALA A 4 3.66 7.17 -4.77
C ALA A 4 2.94 7.09 -3.42
N ARG A 5 1.71 6.58 -3.43
CA ARG A 5 0.95 6.24 -2.24
C ARG A 5 0.61 4.76 -2.28
N PHE A 6 0.87 4.08 -1.17
CA PHE A 6 0.50 2.69 -0.98
C PHE A 6 -0.63 2.58 0.05
N VAL A 7 -1.67 1.84 -0.29
CA VAL A 7 -2.78 1.50 0.61
C VAL A 7 -2.71 -0.01 0.85
N PRO A 8 -2.32 -0.46 2.06
CA PRO A 8 -2.17 -1.88 2.35
C PRO A 8 -3.53 -2.59 2.36
N SER A 9 -3.52 -3.86 2.02
CA SER A 9 -4.68 -4.75 2.08
C SER A 9 -4.24 -6.11 2.62
N ASP A 10 -5.11 -6.75 3.42
CA ASP A 10 -4.91 -8.13 3.89
C ASP A 10 -5.12 -9.18 2.78
N ILE A 11 -5.59 -8.75 1.61
CA ILE A 11 -5.69 -9.59 0.42
C ILE A 11 -4.35 -9.56 -0.31
N PRO A 12 -3.69 -10.70 -0.60
CA PRO A 12 -2.35 -10.80 -1.22
C PRO A 12 -2.35 -10.46 -2.72
N VAL A 13 -3.00 -9.35 -3.10
CA VAL A 13 -3.12 -8.88 -4.48
C VAL A 13 -2.60 -7.45 -4.53
N LEU A 14 -1.66 -7.20 -5.46
CA LEU A 14 -1.15 -5.87 -5.74
C LEU A 14 -1.86 -5.28 -6.96
N THR A 15 -2.39 -4.09 -6.80
CA THR A 15 -3.04 -3.33 -7.87
C THR A 15 -2.39 -1.95 -7.99
N SER A 16 -2.55 -1.31 -9.15
CA SER A 16 -1.98 0.02 -9.39
C SER A 16 -2.89 0.93 -10.19
N THR A 17 -2.74 2.24 -9.99
CA THR A 17 -3.30 3.28 -10.85
C THR A 17 -2.20 4.30 -11.17
N PRO A 18 -1.92 4.59 -12.46
CA PRO A 18 -2.58 4.03 -13.65
C PRO A 18 -2.37 2.52 -13.82
N ALA A 19 -3.30 1.88 -14.53
CA ALA A 19 -3.17 0.46 -14.88
C ALA A 19 -1.92 0.25 -15.75
N ARG A 20 -1.23 -0.89 -15.58
CA ARG A 20 0.05 -1.25 -16.24
C ARG A 20 1.31 -0.54 -15.69
N ALA A 21 1.39 -0.37 -14.38
CA ALA A 21 2.62 0.06 -13.72
C ALA A 21 3.44 -1.15 -13.22
N ASP A 22 3.76 -2.12 -14.08
CA ASP A 22 4.37 -3.40 -13.70
C ASP A 22 5.67 -3.26 -12.91
N HIS A 23 6.53 -2.31 -13.30
CA HIS A 23 7.77 -2.01 -12.58
C HIS A 23 7.50 -1.54 -11.14
N ALA A 24 6.48 -0.70 -10.96
CA ALA A 24 6.11 -0.19 -9.66
C ALA A 24 5.45 -1.27 -8.78
N VAL A 25 4.64 -2.15 -9.38
CA VAL A 25 4.07 -3.32 -8.70
C VAL A 25 5.17 -4.27 -8.24
N ARG A 26 6.17 -4.56 -9.09
CA ARG A 26 7.34 -5.36 -8.70
C ARG A 26 8.14 -4.70 -7.59
N ALA A 27 8.33 -3.38 -7.64
CA ALA A 27 9.02 -2.64 -6.59
C ALA A 27 8.27 -2.72 -5.24
N ALA A 28 6.93 -2.59 -5.27
CA ALA A 28 6.09 -2.77 -4.09
C ALA A 28 6.20 -4.19 -3.51
N GLY A 29 6.12 -5.21 -4.36
CA GLY A 29 6.29 -6.61 -3.95
C GLY A 29 7.66 -6.88 -3.33
N ARG A 30 8.75 -6.34 -3.92
CA ARG A 30 10.10 -6.43 -3.33
C ARG A 30 10.18 -5.73 -1.97
N ALA A 31 9.55 -4.57 -1.82
CA ALA A 31 9.52 -3.85 -0.56
C ALA A 31 8.78 -4.64 0.53
N LEU A 32 7.62 -5.22 0.20
CA LEU A 32 6.86 -6.08 1.11
C LEU A 32 7.66 -7.33 1.53
N ALA A 33 8.31 -8.00 0.57
CA ALA A 33 9.14 -9.16 0.85
C ALA A 33 10.33 -8.82 1.77
N ARG A 34 11.01 -7.68 1.56
CA ARG A 34 12.08 -7.20 2.44
C ARG A 34 11.61 -6.90 3.86
N LEU A 35 10.35 -6.54 4.03
CA LEU A 35 9.73 -6.27 5.32
C LEU A 35 9.11 -7.53 5.96
N GLY A 36 9.20 -8.69 5.32
CA GLY A 36 8.59 -9.93 5.80
C GLY A 36 7.06 -9.93 5.74
N ARG A 37 6.47 -9.17 4.80
CA ARG A 37 5.02 -8.95 4.65
C ARG A 37 4.51 -9.38 3.27
N SER A 38 5.07 -10.46 2.72
CA SER A 38 4.71 -10.97 1.39
C SER A 38 3.27 -11.51 1.31
N ASP A 39 2.65 -11.76 2.46
CA ASP A 39 1.25 -12.13 2.65
C ASP A 39 0.28 -10.95 2.45
N LEU A 40 0.78 -9.71 2.50
CA LEU A 40 -0.02 -8.53 2.27
C LEU A 40 -0.05 -8.15 0.79
N GLY A 41 -1.17 -7.57 0.37
CA GLY A 41 -1.27 -6.86 -0.91
C GLY A 41 -1.59 -5.39 -0.69
N GLY A 42 -2.18 -4.77 -1.69
CA GLY A 42 -2.56 -3.37 -1.61
C GLY A 42 -2.71 -2.69 -2.96
N HIS A 43 -3.05 -1.41 -2.89
CA HIS A 43 -3.23 -0.55 -4.04
C HIS A 43 -2.16 0.53 -4.08
N LEU A 44 -1.51 0.66 -5.24
CA LEU A 44 -0.47 1.64 -5.49
C LEU A 44 -1.00 2.77 -6.38
N VAL A 45 -1.09 3.97 -5.84
CA VAL A 45 -1.42 5.18 -6.60
C VAL A 45 -0.12 5.88 -6.96
N LEU A 46 0.16 5.97 -8.25
CA LEU A 46 1.32 6.66 -8.80
C LEU A 46 0.87 7.98 -9.40
N THR A 47 1.47 9.06 -8.94
CA THR A 47 1.27 10.38 -9.54
C THR A 47 2.54 10.71 -10.30
N ALA A 48 2.45 10.67 -11.64
CA ALA A 48 3.54 11.16 -12.48
C ALA A 48 3.77 12.63 -12.13
N GLY A 49 5.03 13.00 -11.89
CA GLY A 49 5.39 14.41 -11.83
C GLY A 49 5.04 15.08 -13.15
N HIS A 50 4.79 16.40 -13.10
CA HIS A 50 4.28 17.27 -14.16
C HIS A 50 4.94 17.18 -15.57
N ASP A 51 6.01 16.40 -15.76
CA ASP A 51 6.80 16.33 -17.00
C ASP A 51 7.02 14.89 -17.46
N GLY A 52 6.05 14.33 -18.20
CA GLY A 52 6.24 13.22 -19.14
C GLY A 52 6.98 11.95 -18.64
N PRO A 53 7.34 11.02 -19.54
CA PRO A 53 7.97 9.75 -19.18
C PRO A 53 9.47 9.87 -18.81
N SER A 54 9.92 11.02 -18.32
CA SER A 54 11.32 11.27 -17.95
C SER A 54 11.55 11.27 -16.43
N GLY A 55 10.82 10.41 -15.72
CA GLY A 55 11.07 10.13 -14.31
C GLY A 55 12.00 8.95 -14.17
N ASP A 56 13.23 9.19 -13.73
CA ASP A 56 14.24 8.15 -13.44
C ASP A 56 13.59 6.91 -12.78
N PRO A 57 13.68 5.70 -13.39
CA PRO A 57 12.97 4.52 -12.91
C PRO A 57 13.42 4.14 -11.49
N ALA A 58 14.69 4.38 -11.14
CA ALA A 58 15.19 4.14 -9.80
C ALA A 58 14.59 5.13 -8.77
N ALA A 59 14.36 6.38 -9.14
CA ALA A 59 13.65 7.35 -8.31
C ALA A 59 12.20 6.93 -8.06
N GLN A 60 11.52 6.37 -9.07
CA GLN A 60 10.18 5.83 -8.91
C GLN A 60 10.17 4.60 -7.99
N GLU A 61 11.10 3.65 -8.16
CA GLU A 61 11.23 2.49 -7.27
C GLU A 61 11.46 2.92 -5.81
N ARG A 62 12.34 3.90 -5.58
CA ARG A 62 12.59 4.46 -4.23
C ARG A 62 11.34 5.13 -3.66
N ALA A 63 10.57 5.84 -4.48
CA ALA A 63 9.32 6.47 -4.05
C ALA A 63 8.29 5.42 -3.62
N VAL A 64 8.16 4.33 -4.39
CA VAL A 64 7.27 3.20 -4.06
C VAL A 64 7.69 2.49 -2.78
N ALA A 65 8.98 2.15 -2.64
CA ALA A 65 9.49 1.51 -1.43
C ALA A 65 9.22 2.36 -0.18
N ARG A 66 9.50 3.67 -0.25
CA ARG A 66 9.18 4.61 0.84
C ARG A 66 7.69 4.70 1.14
N ALA A 67 6.83 4.62 0.12
CA ALA A 67 5.39 4.64 0.30
C ALA A 67 4.89 3.38 1.04
N VAL A 68 5.37 2.20 0.66
CA VAL A 68 5.09 0.93 1.33
C VAL A 68 5.57 0.96 2.79
N GLU A 69 6.83 1.34 3.01
CA GLU A 69 7.39 1.46 4.36
C GLU A 69 6.59 2.43 5.23
N ARG A 70 6.22 3.60 4.70
CA ARG A 70 5.42 4.59 5.44
C ARG A 70 4.03 4.06 5.76
N ALA A 71 3.37 3.39 4.82
CA ALA A 71 2.04 2.85 5.01
C ALA A 71 2.01 1.71 6.04
N LEU A 72 3.06 0.89 6.10
CA LEU A 72 3.16 -0.19 7.08
C LEU A 72 3.62 0.32 8.46
N ARG A 73 4.48 1.35 8.52
CA ARG A 73 4.82 2.02 9.77
C ARG A 73 3.64 2.79 10.36
N ARG A 74 2.86 3.45 9.50
CA ARG A 74 1.60 4.11 9.86
C ARG A 74 0.47 3.10 9.72
N ARG A 75 0.42 2.13 10.64
CA ARG A 75 -0.79 1.29 10.78
C ARG A 75 -1.99 2.24 10.80
N PRO A 76 -2.89 2.23 9.80
CA PRO A 76 -4.13 2.96 9.95
C PRO A 76 -4.83 2.43 11.21
N PRO A 77 -5.55 3.25 12.00
CA PRO A 77 -6.44 2.69 13.01
C PRO A 77 -7.27 1.63 12.28
N GLY A 78 -7.20 0.39 12.76
CA GLY A 78 -7.79 -0.75 12.07
C GLY A 78 -9.27 -0.48 11.75
N PRO A 79 -9.85 -1.19 10.76
CA PRO A 79 -11.29 -1.12 10.54
C PRO A 79 -12.02 -1.30 11.89
N PRO A 80 -13.13 -0.59 12.16
CA PRO A 80 -13.89 -0.82 13.38
C PRO A 80 -14.19 -2.31 13.42
N VAL A 81 -13.88 -2.93 14.56
CA VAL A 81 -14.10 -4.36 14.80
C VAL A 81 -15.60 -4.59 14.70
N ARG A 82 -16.09 -4.92 13.50
CA ARG A 82 -17.50 -5.19 13.22
C ARG A 82 -17.79 -6.60 13.69
N GLY A 83 -17.83 -6.78 15.01
CA GLY A 83 -17.97 -8.08 15.65
C GLY A 83 -17.62 -8.14 17.13
N ALA A 84 -17.55 -7.01 17.85
CA ALA A 84 -17.63 -7.09 19.31
C ALA A 84 -19.01 -7.68 19.65
N PRO A 85 -19.10 -8.83 20.36
CA PRO A 85 -20.38 -9.32 20.82
C PRO A 85 -21.01 -8.23 21.69
N ALA A 86 -22.25 -7.85 21.37
CA ALA A 86 -23.04 -7.00 22.25
C ALA A 86 -23.03 -7.67 23.63
N ALA A 87 -22.49 -6.98 24.63
CA ALA A 87 -22.56 -7.44 26.01
C ALA A 87 -24.03 -7.75 26.33
N PRO A 88 -24.34 -8.88 26.99
CA PRO A 88 -25.72 -9.19 27.32
C PRO A 88 -26.29 -8.06 28.18
N ALA A 89 -27.47 -7.57 27.79
CA ALA A 89 -28.19 -6.56 28.54
C ALA A 89 -28.47 -7.07 29.97
N PRO A 90 -28.39 -6.20 31.00
CA PRO A 90 -28.79 -6.60 32.35
C PRO A 90 -30.28 -6.92 32.39
N PRO A 91 -30.70 -7.94 33.16
CA PRO A 91 -32.11 -8.25 33.33
C PRO A 91 -32.79 -7.23 34.24
N ASP A 92 -33.98 -6.76 33.82
CA ASP A 92 -35.05 -6.24 34.69
C ASP A 92 -36.37 -6.88 34.24
#